data_AF-A0ABD5ZI08-F1
#
_entry.id   AF-A0ABD5ZI08-F1
#
_cell.length_a   1.000
_cell.length_b   1.000
_cell.length_c   1.000
_cell.angle_alpha   90.00
_cell.angle_beta   90.00
_cell.angle_gamma   90.00
#
_symmetry.space_group_name_H-M   'P 1'
#
loop_
_entity.id
_entity.type
_entity.pdbx_description
1 polymer ?
#
loop_
_entity_poly.entity_id
_entity_poly.type
_entity_poly.pdbx_seq_one_letter_code
_entity_poly.pdbx_strand_id
1 'polypeptide(L)'
;MKFDHLSNPETEEIVNQFIAHVTKTDGDLAEEAKTGKKSSTELKIFIARSNGFNPEDTAEYIANILKSKDTNDNPREFFNEHTFSIEKLNDETYHFIISTPKYNRNDDFILIDSDGYLKAITVIRKSWTEKTIEKFFRYIPTLERLFISSDDLKEVVDKDEDRTLTGFTAKYRPFYKEERVSVQVHGGTDEHLTDVKSTFQAVPKRIEFGQKNSPTDAVKGAIRQDGYASIPYVRSGSEDVGFKTIDSVIDSYEKTDQDKFEVKYRPQRIRPRDLKQTSQVDFTDSTNKDETDGGYPEKLKTIDQSARMEGVTIWIFEEKMGGENYPSNKMVASSLEEEILDHKPRYAYSEIDECNFLVYDRRCGESFEIIVHNQKIRVYAKANTTSRSFRKFYNILDTDFNSTYRFDQKREKLIA
;
A
#
# COMPACT_ATOMS: atom_id res chain seq x y z
N MET A 1 -24.83 -5.81 12.89
CA MET A 1 -25.90 -5.70 11.87
C MET A 1 -26.49 -7.08 11.65
N LYS A 2 -27.66 -7.23 11.02
CA LYS A 2 -28.26 -8.56 10.77
C LYS A 2 -28.60 -8.72 9.30
N PHE A 3 -27.95 -9.67 8.64
CA PHE A 3 -28.18 -10.00 7.23
C PHE A 3 -29.12 -11.20 7.06
N ASP A 4 -29.61 -11.77 8.18
CA ASP A 4 -30.44 -12.98 8.29
C ASP A 4 -31.74 -12.95 7.45
N HIS A 5 -32.14 -11.77 6.96
CA HIS A 5 -33.35 -11.55 6.16
C HIS A 5 -33.10 -11.57 4.64
N LEU A 6 -31.83 -11.59 4.22
CA LEU A 6 -31.43 -11.56 2.81
C LEU A 6 -30.92 -12.95 2.40
N SER A 7 -31.51 -13.52 1.34
CA SER A 7 -31.06 -14.78 0.77
C SER A 7 -30.12 -14.48 -0.39
N ASN A 8 -28.82 -14.80 -0.22
CA ASN A 8 -27.76 -14.53 -1.19
C ASN A 8 -27.79 -13.08 -1.76
N PRO A 9 -27.72 -12.06 -0.90
CA PRO A 9 -27.79 -10.66 -1.33
C PRO A 9 -26.65 -10.28 -2.26
N GLU A 10 -26.93 -9.35 -3.17
CA GLU A 10 -25.92 -8.70 -3.99
C GLU A 10 -24.99 -7.84 -3.12
N THR A 11 -23.70 -7.77 -3.49
CA THR A 11 -22.69 -7.00 -2.74
C THR A 11 -23.10 -5.52 -2.60
N GLU A 12 -23.73 -4.94 -3.62
CA GLU A 12 -24.28 -3.59 -3.59
C GLU A 12 -25.34 -3.39 -2.49
N GLU A 13 -26.27 -4.34 -2.35
CA GLU A 13 -27.33 -4.27 -1.33
C GLU A 13 -26.75 -4.29 0.08
N ILE A 14 -25.72 -5.12 0.30
CA ILE A 14 -25.01 -5.23 1.58
C ILE A 14 -24.30 -3.91 1.90
N VAL A 15 -23.54 -3.34 0.96
CA VAL A 15 -22.82 -2.08 1.16
C VAL A 15 -23.77 -0.90 1.37
N ASN A 16 -24.92 -0.88 0.70
CA ASN A 16 -25.95 0.14 0.88
C ASN A 16 -26.49 0.20 2.31
N GLN A 17 -26.50 -0.90 3.06
CA GLN A 17 -26.83 -0.86 4.50
C GLN A 17 -25.83 -0.04 5.31
N PHE A 18 -24.53 -0.07 4.96
CA PHE A 18 -23.51 0.75 5.61
C PHE A 18 -23.59 2.20 5.16
N ILE A 19 -23.91 2.46 3.88
CA ILE A 19 -24.14 3.82 3.36
C ILE A 19 -25.29 4.49 4.11
N ALA A 20 -26.38 3.76 4.39
CA ALA A 20 -27.52 4.29 5.14
C ALA A 20 -27.10 4.86 6.52
N HIS A 21 -26.11 4.26 7.19
CA HIS A 21 -25.60 4.74 8.49
C HIS A 21 -24.80 6.05 8.42
N VAL A 22 -24.33 6.43 7.24
CA VAL A 22 -23.64 7.70 6.99
C VAL A 22 -24.43 8.62 6.08
N THR A 23 -25.67 8.27 5.76
CA THR A 23 -26.55 9.10 4.95
C THR A 23 -27.09 10.25 5.80
N LYS A 24 -27.00 11.47 5.28
CA LYS A 24 -27.40 12.70 5.98
C LYS A 24 -28.30 13.56 5.11
N THR A 25 -29.29 14.18 5.74
CA THR A 25 -30.15 15.16 5.07
C THR A 25 -29.44 16.52 4.96
N ASP A 26 -29.94 17.40 4.09
CA ASP A 26 -29.44 18.78 4.00
C ASP A 26 -29.56 19.55 5.32
N GLY A 27 -30.60 19.24 6.10
CA GLY A 27 -30.80 19.80 7.44
C GLY A 27 -29.69 19.38 8.39
N ASP A 28 -29.34 18.09 8.43
CA ASP A 28 -28.25 17.58 9.27
C ASP A 28 -26.91 18.23 8.89
N LEU A 29 -26.62 18.32 7.58
CA LEU A 29 -25.39 18.93 7.08
C LEU A 29 -25.30 20.43 7.43
N ALA A 30 -26.42 21.15 7.32
CA ALA A 30 -26.48 22.57 7.71
C ALA A 30 -26.27 22.77 9.22
N GLU A 31 -26.84 21.90 10.06
CA GLU A 31 -26.63 21.96 11.52
C GLU A 31 -25.19 21.59 11.92
N GLU A 32 -24.58 20.59 11.28
CA GLU A 32 -23.16 20.28 11.50
C GLU A 32 -22.25 21.45 11.10
N ALA A 33 -22.57 22.14 9.99
CA ALA A 33 -21.83 23.31 9.55
C ALA A 33 -21.96 24.50 10.51
N LYS A 34 -23.15 24.75 11.07
CA LYS A 34 -23.39 25.83 12.05
C LYS A 34 -22.75 25.54 13.41
N THR A 35 -22.89 24.31 13.90
CA THR A 35 -22.48 23.93 15.26
C THR A 35 -21.03 23.49 15.34
N GLY A 36 -20.42 23.14 14.20
CA GLY A 36 -19.10 22.51 14.11
C GLY A 36 -19.05 21.07 14.65
N LYS A 37 -20.18 20.54 15.15
CA LYS A 37 -20.27 19.20 15.74
C LYS A 37 -20.59 18.19 14.64
N LYS A 38 -19.56 17.58 14.07
CA LYS A 38 -19.72 16.48 13.10
C LYS A 38 -20.21 15.21 13.80
N SER A 39 -21.11 14.47 13.17
CA SER A 39 -21.41 13.08 13.53
C SER A 39 -20.11 12.27 13.56
N SER A 40 -19.96 11.42 14.59
CA SER A 40 -18.79 10.54 14.73
C SER A 40 -18.83 9.31 13.85
N THR A 41 -19.97 9.04 13.19
CA THR A 41 -20.17 7.85 12.38
C THR A 41 -19.60 8.09 11.00
N GLU A 42 -18.63 7.27 10.62
CA GLU A 42 -18.01 7.28 9.29
C GLU A 42 -17.95 5.84 8.81
N LEU A 43 -18.23 5.61 7.54
CA LEU A 43 -17.99 4.35 6.87
C LEU A 43 -16.49 4.27 6.61
N LYS A 44 -15.88 3.12 6.89
CA LYS A 44 -14.45 2.89 6.83
C LYS A 44 -14.20 1.69 5.94
N ILE A 45 -13.19 1.82 5.10
CA ILE A 45 -12.77 0.80 4.16
C ILE A 45 -11.30 0.51 4.47
N PHE A 46 -10.98 -0.77 4.64
CA PHE A 46 -9.62 -1.26 4.79
C PHE A 46 -9.33 -2.22 3.65
N ILE A 47 -8.24 -2.04 2.93
CA ILE A 47 -7.89 -2.87 1.78
C ILE A 47 -6.55 -3.57 2.06
N ALA A 48 -6.52 -4.87 1.84
CA ALA A 48 -5.34 -5.70 1.96
C ALA A 48 -5.24 -6.67 0.76
N ARG A 49 -4.03 -7.03 0.35
CA ARG A 49 -3.87 -8.22 -0.50
C ARG A 49 -4.16 -9.47 0.32
N SER A 50 -4.93 -10.38 -0.26
CA SER A 50 -5.28 -11.66 0.34
C SER A 50 -4.06 -12.58 0.38
N ASN A 51 -3.22 -12.58 -0.67
CA ASN A 51 -2.08 -13.51 -0.86
C ASN A 51 -2.43 -14.97 -0.49
N GLY A 52 -3.60 -15.43 -0.94
CA GLY A 52 -4.11 -16.78 -0.66
C GLY A 52 -4.83 -16.94 0.68
N PHE A 53 -5.08 -15.86 1.42
CA PHE A 53 -6.04 -15.86 2.51
C PHE A 53 -7.46 -16.13 1.98
N ASN A 54 -8.15 -17.07 2.59
CA ASN A 54 -9.58 -17.30 2.40
C ASN A 54 -10.30 -17.00 3.74
N PRO A 55 -11.34 -16.14 3.75
CA PRO A 55 -12.13 -15.87 4.95
C PRO A 55 -12.66 -17.12 5.66
N GLU A 56 -13.06 -18.16 4.91
CA GLU A 56 -13.60 -19.40 5.48
C GLU A 56 -12.57 -20.17 6.33
N ASP A 57 -11.28 -20.00 6.04
CA ASP A 57 -10.17 -20.67 6.73
C ASP A 57 -9.66 -19.88 7.95
N THR A 58 -10.35 -18.80 8.36
CA THR A 58 -9.91 -17.92 9.46
C THR A 58 -9.63 -18.69 10.75
N ALA A 59 -10.48 -19.65 11.11
CA ALA A 59 -10.28 -20.46 12.32
C ALA A 59 -8.97 -21.27 12.27
N GLU A 60 -8.61 -21.79 11.09
CA GLU A 60 -7.36 -22.53 10.90
C GLU A 60 -6.15 -21.60 11.02
N TYR A 61 -6.17 -20.43 10.37
CA TYR A 61 -5.10 -19.45 10.50
C TYR A 61 -4.86 -19.06 11.96
N ILE A 62 -5.92 -18.78 12.71
CA ILE A 62 -5.84 -18.43 14.13
C ILE A 62 -5.26 -19.59 14.94
N ALA A 63 -5.75 -20.82 14.73
CA ALA A 63 -5.25 -22.00 15.43
C ALA A 63 -3.76 -22.23 15.16
N ASN A 64 -3.30 -22.03 13.93
CA ASN A 64 -1.88 -22.16 13.56
C ASN A 64 -1.02 -21.09 14.24
N ILE A 65 -1.49 -19.83 14.32
CA ILE A 65 -0.80 -18.74 15.02
C ILE A 65 -0.67 -19.04 16.52
N LEU A 66 -1.74 -19.54 17.15
CA LEU A 66 -1.76 -19.88 18.57
C LEU A 66 -0.87 -21.08 18.91
N LYS A 67 -0.77 -22.07 18.02
CA LYS A 67 0.07 -23.26 18.21
C LYS A 67 1.54 -23.05 17.86
N SER A 68 1.85 -22.17 16.92
CA SER A 68 3.22 -21.94 16.46
C SER A 68 4.08 -21.36 17.57
N LYS A 69 5.26 -21.97 17.81
CA LYS A 69 6.23 -21.52 18.81
C LYS A 69 6.94 -20.22 18.41
N ASP A 70 7.01 -19.94 17.12
CA ASP A 70 7.70 -18.78 16.55
C ASP A 70 6.84 -17.51 16.55
N THR A 71 5.54 -17.63 16.83
CA THR A 71 4.67 -16.47 17.06
C THR A 71 5.05 -15.79 18.36
N ASN A 72 5.28 -14.47 18.32
CA ASN A 72 5.45 -13.65 19.52
C ASN A 72 4.13 -13.52 20.32
N ASP A 73 4.19 -12.91 21.50
CA ASP A 73 3.04 -12.89 22.40
C ASP A 73 1.90 -11.97 21.91
N ASN A 74 2.21 -10.89 21.18
CA ASN A 74 1.20 -9.88 20.79
C ASN A 74 0.05 -10.45 19.92
N PRO A 75 0.29 -11.24 18.85
CA PRO A 75 -0.77 -11.94 18.13
C PRO A 75 -1.51 -12.95 19.00
N ARG A 76 -0.79 -13.72 19.84
CA ARG A 76 -1.42 -14.73 20.70
C ARG A 76 -2.38 -14.10 21.70
N GLU A 77 -1.97 -13.05 22.37
CA GLU A 77 -2.80 -12.27 23.29
C GLU A 77 -4.04 -11.74 22.55
N PHE A 78 -3.86 -11.11 21.39
CA PHE A 78 -4.98 -10.62 20.60
C PHE A 78 -6.00 -11.70 20.24
N PHE A 79 -5.56 -12.85 19.72
CA PHE A 79 -6.45 -13.93 19.33
C PHE A 79 -7.07 -14.69 20.52
N ASN A 80 -6.47 -14.64 21.70
CA ASN A 80 -7.06 -15.18 22.93
C ASN A 80 -8.07 -14.23 23.58
N GLU A 81 -7.90 -12.91 23.40
CA GLU A 81 -8.80 -11.88 23.94
C GLU A 81 -10.08 -11.67 23.12
N HIS A 82 -10.14 -12.22 21.91
CA HIS A 82 -11.23 -12.00 20.96
C HIS A 82 -11.81 -13.31 20.46
N THR A 83 -13.09 -13.28 20.09
CA THR A 83 -13.72 -14.37 19.34
C THR A 83 -14.10 -13.88 17.95
N PHE A 84 -14.08 -14.78 16.98
CA PHE A 84 -14.22 -14.48 15.56
C PHE A 84 -15.35 -15.33 14.99
N SER A 85 -16.31 -14.70 14.32
CA SER A 85 -17.41 -15.38 13.62
C SER A 85 -17.43 -14.91 12.19
N ILE A 86 -17.49 -15.85 11.24
CA ILE A 86 -17.58 -15.58 9.81
C ILE A 86 -18.79 -16.31 9.27
N GLU A 87 -19.62 -15.58 8.55
CA GLU A 87 -20.77 -16.10 7.83
C GLU A 87 -20.66 -15.66 6.37
N LYS A 88 -20.77 -16.61 5.44
CA LYS A 88 -20.79 -16.32 4.02
C LYS A 88 -22.15 -15.75 3.63
N LEU A 89 -22.17 -14.57 3.01
CA LEU A 89 -23.38 -13.91 2.55
C LEU A 89 -23.65 -14.21 1.07
N ASN A 90 -22.60 -14.19 0.25
CA ASN A 90 -22.62 -14.57 -1.17
C ASN A 90 -21.24 -15.13 -1.58
N ASP A 91 -20.98 -15.28 -2.88
CA ASP A 91 -19.73 -15.91 -3.38
C ASP A 91 -18.44 -15.19 -2.97
N GLU A 92 -18.48 -13.86 -2.81
CA GLU A 92 -17.32 -13.01 -2.51
C GLU A 92 -17.44 -12.26 -1.17
N THR A 93 -18.63 -12.20 -0.57
CA THR A 93 -18.93 -11.36 0.59
C THR A 93 -19.23 -12.19 1.82
N TYR A 94 -18.65 -11.76 2.95
CA TYR A 94 -18.76 -12.40 4.24
C TYR A 94 -19.11 -11.38 5.33
N HIS A 95 -20.02 -11.76 6.24
CA HIS A 95 -20.21 -11.04 7.49
C HIS A 95 -19.16 -11.54 8.50
N PHE A 96 -18.34 -10.62 8.98
CA PHE A 96 -17.29 -10.90 9.94
C PHE A 96 -17.51 -10.14 11.23
N ILE A 97 -17.60 -10.87 12.33
CA ILE A 97 -17.78 -10.31 13.67
C ILE A 97 -16.52 -10.60 14.48
N ILE A 98 -15.94 -9.54 15.04
CA ILE A 98 -14.90 -9.65 16.06
C ILE A 98 -15.53 -9.24 17.39
N SER A 99 -15.68 -10.19 18.30
CA SER A 99 -16.18 -9.91 19.65
C SER A 99 -15.01 -9.70 20.61
N THR A 100 -15.16 -8.72 21.49
CA THR A 100 -14.26 -8.49 22.63
C THR A 100 -15.04 -8.76 23.93
N PRO A 101 -15.01 -10.00 24.47
CA PRO A 101 -15.84 -10.39 25.62
C PRO A 101 -15.64 -9.52 26.86
N LYS A 102 -14.40 -9.08 27.11
CA LYS A 102 -14.05 -8.18 28.23
C LYS A 102 -14.90 -6.90 28.29
N TYR A 103 -15.37 -6.43 27.14
CA TYR A 103 -16.19 -5.22 27.02
C TYR A 103 -17.61 -5.50 26.54
N ASN A 104 -18.02 -6.77 26.43
CA ASN A 104 -19.29 -7.20 25.85
C ASN A 104 -19.61 -6.47 24.53
N ARG A 105 -18.61 -6.38 23.65
CA ARG A 105 -18.68 -5.61 22.39
C ARG A 105 -18.52 -6.54 21.21
N ASN A 106 -19.35 -6.35 20.19
CA ASN A 106 -19.24 -6.98 18.89
C ASN A 106 -18.98 -5.89 17.85
N ASP A 107 -17.88 -6.03 17.11
CA ASP A 107 -17.56 -5.14 16.00
C ASP A 107 -17.92 -5.85 14.69
N ASP A 108 -18.87 -5.27 13.95
CA ASP A 108 -19.34 -5.77 12.66
C ASP A 108 -18.46 -5.26 11.50
N PHE A 109 -18.07 -6.19 10.63
CA PHE A 109 -17.36 -5.92 9.39
C PHE A 109 -18.01 -6.72 8.25
N ILE A 110 -18.04 -6.14 7.06
CA ILE A 110 -18.24 -6.89 5.83
C ILE A 110 -16.88 -7.10 5.20
N LEU A 111 -16.55 -8.35 4.90
CA LEU A 111 -15.38 -8.70 4.11
C LEU A 111 -15.82 -8.98 2.67
N ILE A 112 -15.13 -8.39 1.70
CA ILE A 112 -15.30 -8.67 0.27
C ILE A 112 -13.96 -9.23 -0.21
N ASP A 113 -13.94 -10.47 -0.66
CA ASP A 113 -12.75 -11.15 -1.21
C ASP A 113 -12.88 -11.26 -2.72
N SER A 114 -12.19 -10.37 -3.44
CA SER A 114 -12.23 -10.31 -4.89
C SER A 114 -10.89 -9.83 -5.45
N ASP A 115 -10.52 -10.34 -6.63
CA ASP A 115 -9.30 -9.97 -7.39
C ASP A 115 -7.97 -10.12 -6.63
N GLY A 116 -7.93 -11.01 -5.63
CA GLY A 116 -6.77 -11.24 -4.78
C GLY A 116 -6.60 -10.19 -3.67
N TYR A 117 -7.64 -9.42 -3.39
CA TYR A 117 -7.72 -8.43 -2.32
C TYR A 117 -8.89 -8.72 -1.39
N LEU A 118 -8.65 -8.48 -0.11
CA LEU A 118 -9.65 -8.49 0.94
C LEU A 118 -9.96 -7.05 1.34
N LYS A 119 -11.21 -6.64 1.13
CA LYS A 119 -11.74 -5.36 1.57
C LYS A 119 -12.55 -5.58 2.85
N ALA A 120 -12.34 -4.77 3.88
CA ALA A 120 -13.20 -4.75 5.07
C ALA A 120 -13.93 -3.41 5.19
N ILE A 121 -15.27 -3.45 5.22
CA ILE A 121 -16.15 -2.29 5.35
C ILE A 121 -16.82 -2.28 6.72
N THR A 122 -16.85 -1.12 7.37
CA THR A 122 -17.47 -0.97 8.70
C THR A 122 -17.85 0.47 9.03
N VAL A 123 -18.77 0.68 9.97
CA VAL A 123 -19.06 1.99 10.59
C VAL A 123 -18.52 2.12 12.01
N ILE A 124 -17.82 1.11 12.50
CA ILE A 124 -17.24 1.05 13.85
C ILE A 124 -16.24 2.19 14.08
N ARG A 125 -16.16 2.69 15.32
CA ARG A 125 -15.26 3.79 15.70
C ARG A 125 -13.79 3.44 15.39
N LYS A 126 -13.03 4.40 14.88
CA LYS A 126 -11.62 4.20 14.47
C LYS A 126 -10.73 3.65 15.61
N SER A 127 -10.90 4.16 16.83
CA SER A 127 -10.15 3.69 18.00
C SER A 127 -10.45 2.23 18.39
N TRP A 128 -11.55 1.66 17.89
CA TRP A 128 -11.88 0.25 18.05
C TRP A 128 -11.37 -0.58 16.88
N THR A 129 -11.48 -0.10 15.63
CA THR A 129 -10.92 -0.81 14.46
C THR A 129 -9.41 -1.01 14.57
N GLU A 130 -8.69 -0.05 15.17
CA GLU A 130 -7.26 -0.15 15.48
C GLU A 130 -6.93 -1.30 16.44
N LYS A 131 -7.90 -1.72 17.25
CA LYS A 131 -7.78 -2.82 18.21
C LYS A 131 -8.39 -4.13 17.70
N THR A 132 -9.11 -4.12 16.58
CA THR A 132 -9.78 -5.30 16.00
C THR A 132 -9.33 -5.56 14.57
N ILE A 133 -10.07 -5.13 13.54
CA ILE A 133 -9.80 -5.49 12.13
C ILE A 133 -8.39 -5.12 11.66
N GLU A 134 -7.82 -4.01 12.13
CA GLU A 134 -6.46 -3.62 11.75
C GLU A 134 -5.39 -4.49 12.39
N LYS A 135 -5.65 -5.02 13.60
CA LYS A 135 -4.79 -6.04 14.22
C LYS A 135 -4.97 -7.39 13.51
N PHE A 136 -6.19 -7.74 13.13
CA PHE A 136 -6.46 -8.93 12.33
C PHE A 136 -5.64 -8.93 11.03
N PHE A 137 -5.75 -7.87 10.22
CA PHE A 137 -4.94 -7.70 8.99
C PHE A 137 -3.43 -7.69 9.25
N ARG A 138 -2.99 -7.23 10.43
CA ARG A 138 -1.57 -7.19 10.79
C ARG A 138 -1.02 -8.56 11.18
N TYR A 139 -1.84 -9.40 11.80
CA TYR A 139 -1.39 -10.64 12.44
C TYR A 139 -1.65 -11.89 11.61
N ILE A 140 -2.59 -11.85 10.68
CA ILE A 140 -2.74 -12.91 9.68
C ILE A 140 -1.57 -12.85 8.69
N PRO A 141 -0.73 -13.88 8.57
CA PRO A 141 0.51 -13.82 7.79
C PRO A 141 0.31 -13.64 6.28
N THR A 142 -0.80 -14.10 5.72
CA THR A 142 -1.13 -13.98 4.30
C THR A 142 -1.67 -12.60 3.96
N LEU A 143 -2.42 -11.98 4.88
CA LEU A 143 -2.96 -10.63 4.68
C LEU A 143 -1.85 -9.57 4.69
N GLU A 144 -1.92 -8.68 3.70
CA GLU A 144 -1.02 -7.57 3.60
C GLU A 144 -1.77 -6.28 3.28
N ARG A 145 -1.90 -5.42 4.29
CA ARG A 145 -2.46 -4.08 4.13
C ARG A 145 -1.77 -3.31 3.01
N LEU A 146 -2.56 -2.71 2.12
CA LEU A 146 -2.02 -1.94 1.01
C LEU A 146 -1.28 -0.72 1.50
N PHE A 147 -0.30 -0.31 0.70
CA PHE A 147 0.44 0.91 0.87
C PHE A 147 0.66 1.53 -0.50
N ILE A 148 0.04 2.68 -0.76
CA ILE A 148 0.25 3.45 -1.98
C ILE A 148 1.17 4.64 -1.71
N SER A 149 1.95 5.02 -2.71
CA SER A 149 2.91 6.10 -2.57
C SER A 149 2.21 7.44 -2.32
N SER A 150 2.96 8.40 -1.78
CA SER A 150 2.46 9.77 -1.61
C SER A 150 2.09 10.43 -2.94
N ASP A 151 2.83 10.14 -4.01
CA ASP A 151 2.54 10.70 -5.32
C ASP A 151 1.30 10.01 -5.95
N ASP A 152 1.13 8.70 -5.75
CA ASP A 152 -0.02 7.96 -6.30
C ASP A 152 -1.31 8.15 -5.48
N LEU A 153 -1.22 8.64 -4.24
CA LEU A 153 -2.39 8.94 -3.42
C LEU A 153 -3.30 9.97 -4.10
N LYS A 154 -2.71 10.92 -4.84
CA LYS A 154 -3.49 11.90 -5.60
C LYS A 154 -4.21 11.25 -6.78
N GLU A 155 -3.55 10.33 -7.47
CA GLU A 155 -4.13 9.61 -8.61
C GLU A 155 -5.38 8.80 -8.21
N VAL A 156 -5.46 8.34 -6.96
CA VAL A 156 -6.67 7.67 -6.43
C VAL A 156 -7.87 8.61 -6.32
N VAL A 157 -7.65 9.92 -6.10
CA VAL A 157 -8.72 10.93 -6.13
C VAL A 157 -9.01 11.37 -7.56
N ASP A 158 -7.97 11.69 -8.33
CA ASP A 158 -8.07 12.31 -9.65
C ASP A 158 -8.60 11.36 -10.75
N LYS A 159 -8.70 10.05 -10.48
CA LYS A 159 -9.22 9.05 -11.42
C LYS A 159 -10.70 9.24 -11.79
N ASP A 160 -11.44 9.99 -10.98
CA ASP A 160 -12.87 10.26 -11.17
C ASP A 160 -13.04 11.77 -11.38
N GLU A 161 -13.45 12.18 -12.59
CA GLU A 161 -13.49 13.59 -13.01
C GLU A 161 -14.40 14.48 -12.12
N ASP A 162 -15.33 13.84 -11.41
CA ASP A 162 -16.28 14.52 -10.53
C ASP A 162 -15.79 14.61 -9.06
N ARG A 163 -14.61 14.07 -8.75
CA ARG A 163 -13.93 14.25 -7.46
C ARG A 163 -13.07 15.49 -7.47
N THR A 164 -13.20 16.24 -6.39
CA THR A 164 -12.37 17.41 -6.15
C THR A 164 -11.65 17.29 -4.83
N LEU A 165 -10.37 17.65 -4.81
CA LEU A 165 -9.62 17.79 -3.57
C LEU A 165 -10.28 18.87 -2.72
N THR A 166 -10.54 18.55 -1.45
CA THR A 166 -11.16 19.46 -0.47
C THR A 166 -10.29 19.68 0.76
N GLY A 167 -9.18 18.96 0.89
CA GLY A 167 -8.26 19.08 2.02
C GLY A 167 -7.20 18.00 1.96
N PHE A 168 -6.14 18.15 2.76
CA PHE A 168 -5.10 17.12 2.86
C PHE A 168 -4.29 17.26 4.14
N THR A 169 -3.58 16.18 4.46
CA THR A 169 -2.51 16.18 5.44
C THR A 169 -1.23 15.78 4.74
N ALA A 170 -0.24 16.66 4.76
CA ALA A 170 1.08 16.41 4.21
C ALA A 170 2.11 16.36 5.33
N LYS A 171 3.12 15.50 5.16
CA LYS A 171 4.21 15.36 6.13
C LYS A 171 5.54 15.43 5.41
N TYR A 172 6.51 16.05 6.07
CA TYR A 172 7.91 16.10 5.68
C TYR A 172 8.75 15.61 6.85
N ARG A 173 9.58 14.62 6.55
CA ARG A 173 10.62 14.10 7.43
C ARG A 173 11.79 13.70 6.52
N PRO A 174 12.74 14.60 6.30
CA PRO A 174 13.94 14.30 5.54
C PRO A 174 14.87 13.45 6.40
N PHE A 175 15.73 12.70 5.75
CA PHE A 175 16.79 11.95 6.42
C PHE A 175 17.83 12.88 7.08
N TYR A 176 18.17 13.99 6.42
CA TYR A 176 19.34 14.81 6.76
C TYR A 176 19.06 15.97 7.73
N LYS A 177 17.84 16.07 8.26
CA LYS A 177 17.47 17.14 9.19
C LYS A 177 16.61 16.60 10.32
N GLU A 178 16.78 17.16 11.51
CA GLU A 178 15.91 16.87 12.66
C GLU A 178 14.50 17.49 12.50
N GLU A 179 14.31 18.34 11.48
CA GLU A 179 13.05 19.02 11.20
C GLU A 179 11.94 18.04 10.82
N ARG A 180 10.79 18.18 11.48
CA ARG A 180 9.56 17.46 11.12
C ARG A 180 8.48 18.48 10.88
N VAL A 181 7.93 18.50 9.68
CA VAL A 181 6.82 19.39 9.32
C VAL A 181 5.58 18.56 9.05
N SER A 182 4.47 18.97 9.65
CA SER A 182 3.14 18.41 9.38
C SER A 182 2.23 19.57 8.99
N VAL A 183 1.73 19.54 7.77
CA VAL A 183 0.81 20.55 7.25
C VAL A 183 -0.57 19.92 7.11
N GLN A 184 -1.58 20.58 7.67
CA GLN A 184 -2.97 20.19 7.54
C GLN A 184 -3.73 21.34 6.89
N VAL A 185 -4.33 21.08 5.74
CA VAL A 185 -5.09 22.07 4.97
C VAL A 185 -6.53 21.61 4.90
N HIS A 186 -7.45 22.49 5.29
CA HIS A 186 -8.90 22.29 5.23
C HIS A 186 -9.49 23.23 4.18
N GLY A 187 -10.32 22.72 3.27
CA GLY A 187 -10.83 23.51 2.13
C GLY A 187 -9.74 23.80 1.08
N GLY A 188 -8.69 22.98 1.02
CA GLY A 188 -7.57 23.17 0.09
C GLY A 188 -7.95 22.87 -1.36
N THR A 189 -7.10 23.35 -2.28
CA THR A 189 -7.16 23.05 -3.73
C THR A 189 -5.85 22.37 -4.17
N ASP A 190 -5.80 21.90 -5.40
CA ASP A 190 -4.58 21.34 -5.99
C ASP A 190 -3.40 22.33 -6.01
N GLU A 191 -3.68 23.62 -6.15
CA GLU A 191 -2.68 24.68 -6.04
C GLU A 191 -2.07 24.70 -4.64
N HIS A 192 -2.88 24.67 -3.59
CA HIS A 192 -2.38 24.61 -2.21
C HIS A 192 -1.54 23.35 -1.93
N LEU A 193 -1.93 22.20 -2.50
CA LEU A 193 -1.13 20.98 -2.38
C LEU A 193 0.22 21.14 -3.08
N THR A 194 0.23 21.77 -4.26
CA THR A 194 1.44 22.08 -5.01
C THR A 194 2.34 23.06 -4.26
N ASP A 195 1.77 24.08 -3.64
CA ASP A 195 2.49 25.08 -2.83
C ASP A 195 3.10 24.46 -1.56
N VAL A 196 2.36 23.59 -0.88
CA VAL A 196 2.90 22.87 0.29
C VAL A 196 4.04 21.94 -0.12
N LYS A 197 3.93 21.30 -1.27
CA LYS A 197 4.99 20.46 -1.83
C LYS A 197 6.20 21.29 -2.26
N SER A 198 6.02 22.45 -2.89
CA SER A 198 7.14 23.29 -3.32
C SER A 198 7.85 23.99 -2.14
N THR A 199 7.08 24.45 -1.15
CA THR A 199 7.58 25.22 -0.02
C THR A 199 8.20 24.34 1.06
N PHE A 200 7.49 23.26 1.44
CA PHE A 200 7.88 22.41 2.55
C PHE A 200 8.38 21.04 2.14
N GLN A 201 8.30 20.70 0.85
CA GLN A 201 8.59 19.33 0.35
C GLN A 201 7.74 18.27 1.05
N ALA A 202 6.61 18.68 1.63
CA ALA A 202 5.73 17.80 2.35
C ALA A 202 4.86 17.05 1.33
N VAL A 203 4.81 15.74 1.50
CA VAL A 203 4.07 14.85 0.61
C VAL A 203 2.76 14.41 1.26
N PRO A 204 1.66 14.26 0.51
CA PRO A 204 0.35 13.97 1.08
C PRO A 204 0.34 12.54 1.64
N LYS A 205 -0.03 12.43 2.92
CA LYS A 205 -0.27 11.16 3.62
C LYS A 205 -1.76 10.84 3.73
N ARG A 206 -2.60 11.85 3.54
CA ARG A 206 -4.07 11.78 3.52
C ARG A 206 -4.62 12.86 2.60
N ILE A 207 -5.61 12.52 1.78
CA ILE A 207 -6.34 13.47 0.93
C ILE A 207 -7.83 13.39 1.29
N GLU A 208 -8.47 14.54 1.46
CA GLU A 208 -9.92 14.70 1.58
C GLU A 208 -10.48 15.09 0.22
N PHE A 209 -11.58 14.49 -0.19
CA PHE A 209 -12.23 14.76 -1.46
C PHE A 209 -13.73 14.91 -1.30
N GLY A 210 -14.33 15.66 -2.22
CA GLY A 210 -15.77 15.76 -2.42
C GLY A 210 -16.14 15.26 -3.81
N GLN A 211 -17.14 14.37 -3.89
CA GLN A 211 -17.79 13.98 -5.15
C GLN A 211 -18.97 14.92 -5.38
N LYS A 212 -18.95 15.66 -6.49
CA LYS A 212 -20.03 16.60 -6.81
C LYS A 212 -21.19 15.90 -7.51
N ASN A 213 -22.40 16.29 -7.17
CA ASN A 213 -23.60 16.04 -7.97
C ASN A 213 -24.49 17.29 -7.84
N SER A 214 -24.08 18.34 -8.57
CA SER A 214 -24.61 19.72 -8.67
C SER A 214 -25.75 20.14 -7.70
N PRO A 215 -25.66 21.26 -6.96
CA PRO A 215 -24.55 22.22 -6.82
C PRO A 215 -23.62 21.95 -5.62
N THR A 216 -23.88 20.88 -4.86
CA THR A 216 -23.15 20.54 -3.63
C THR A 216 -22.58 19.12 -3.68
N ASP A 217 -21.63 18.84 -2.80
CA ASP A 217 -21.00 17.52 -2.70
C ASP A 217 -22.03 16.47 -2.25
N ALA A 218 -22.22 15.44 -3.08
CA ALA A 218 -23.04 14.28 -2.77
C ALA A 218 -22.34 13.35 -1.78
N VAL A 219 -21.01 13.26 -1.86
CA VAL A 219 -20.19 12.42 -0.99
C VAL A 219 -18.98 13.22 -0.54
N LYS A 220 -18.62 13.12 0.74
CA LYS A 220 -17.28 13.48 1.20
C LYS A 220 -16.55 12.25 1.68
N GLY A 221 -15.31 12.13 1.28
CA GLY A 221 -14.44 11.04 1.65
C GLY A 221 -13.04 11.52 1.99
N ALA A 222 -12.27 10.62 2.58
CA ALA A 222 -10.85 10.78 2.77
C ALA A 222 -10.13 9.47 2.52
N ILE A 223 -8.98 9.54 1.88
CA ILE A 223 -8.12 8.40 1.57
C ILE A 223 -6.76 8.57 2.22
N ARG A 224 -6.09 7.47 2.55
CA ARG A 224 -4.78 7.42 3.20
C ARG A 224 -3.90 6.40 2.53
N GLN A 225 -2.59 6.63 2.62
CA GLN A 225 -1.59 5.75 2.01
C GLN A 225 -1.70 4.29 2.44
N ASP A 226 -2.10 4.03 3.68
CA ASP A 226 -2.18 2.71 4.27
C ASP A 226 -3.44 1.93 3.87
N GLY A 227 -3.92 2.09 2.63
CA GLY A 227 -5.07 1.36 2.10
C GLY A 227 -6.35 1.57 2.94
N TYR A 228 -6.49 2.77 3.53
CA TYR A 228 -7.64 3.15 4.33
C TYR A 228 -8.38 4.29 3.66
N ALA A 229 -9.70 4.15 3.58
CA ALA A 229 -10.58 5.25 3.24
C ALA A 229 -11.67 5.41 4.31
N SER A 230 -12.16 6.64 4.47
CA SER A 230 -13.39 6.89 5.23
C SER A 230 -14.33 7.82 4.50
N ILE A 231 -15.63 7.56 4.67
CA ILE A 231 -16.73 8.34 4.12
C ILE A 231 -17.57 8.83 5.31
N PRO A 232 -17.31 10.05 5.78
CA PRO A 232 -18.06 10.65 6.88
C PRO A 232 -19.52 10.98 6.56
N TYR A 233 -19.86 11.19 5.28
CA TYR A 233 -21.25 11.29 4.90
C TYR A 233 -21.51 10.99 3.41
N VAL A 234 -22.74 10.55 3.15
CA VAL A 234 -23.40 10.54 1.84
C VAL A 234 -24.66 11.40 1.95
N ARG A 235 -24.94 12.24 0.97
CA ARG A 235 -26.15 13.07 0.95
C ARG A 235 -27.36 12.19 0.66
N SER A 236 -28.45 12.39 1.39
CA SER A 236 -29.70 11.66 1.15
C SER A 236 -30.20 11.88 -0.29
N GLY A 237 -30.62 10.78 -0.94
CA GLY A 237 -30.96 10.77 -2.37
C GLY A 237 -29.74 10.67 -3.30
N SER A 238 -28.55 10.39 -2.77
CA SER A 238 -27.32 10.14 -3.54
C SER A 238 -26.63 8.85 -3.10
N GLU A 239 -27.38 7.88 -2.59
CA GLU A 239 -26.89 6.59 -2.11
C GLU A 239 -26.18 5.81 -3.22
N ASP A 240 -26.74 5.79 -4.44
CA ASP A 240 -26.10 5.19 -5.63
C ASP A 240 -24.74 5.83 -5.96
N VAL A 241 -24.63 7.16 -5.77
CA VAL A 241 -23.36 7.88 -5.94
C VAL A 241 -22.40 7.50 -4.83
N GLY A 242 -22.90 7.32 -3.60
CA GLY A 242 -22.15 6.79 -2.47
C GLY A 242 -21.54 5.42 -2.76
N PHE A 243 -22.33 4.48 -3.28
CA PHE A 243 -21.87 3.15 -3.64
C PHE A 243 -20.79 3.20 -4.75
N LYS A 244 -21.08 3.89 -5.86
CA LYS A 244 -20.10 4.07 -6.95
C LYS A 244 -18.80 4.72 -6.48
N THR A 245 -18.89 5.65 -5.53
CA THR A 245 -17.70 6.29 -4.94
C THR A 245 -16.87 5.28 -4.14
N ILE A 246 -17.51 4.43 -3.32
CA ILE A 246 -16.83 3.37 -2.56
C ILE A 246 -16.10 2.41 -3.51
N ASP A 247 -16.83 1.91 -4.51
CA ASP A 247 -16.35 0.96 -5.50
C ASP A 247 -15.14 1.51 -6.27
N SER A 248 -15.29 2.73 -6.83
CA SER A 248 -14.21 3.39 -7.54
C SER A 248 -12.99 3.73 -6.66
N VAL A 249 -13.18 4.03 -5.37
CA VAL A 249 -12.05 4.19 -4.43
C VAL A 249 -11.31 2.87 -4.27
N ILE A 250 -12.03 1.76 -4.06
CA ILE A 250 -11.45 0.41 -3.92
C ILE A 250 -10.66 0.05 -5.18
N ASP A 251 -11.28 0.12 -6.35
CA ASP A 251 -10.66 -0.17 -7.64
C ASP A 251 -9.41 0.69 -7.88
N SER A 252 -9.47 1.96 -7.48
CA SER A 252 -8.35 2.87 -7.66
C SER A 252 -7.14 2.45 -6.81
N TYR A 253 -7.35 2.02 -5.56
CA TYR A 253 -6.28 1.46 -4.73
C TYR A 253 -5.70 0.19 -5.33
N GLU A 254 -6.55 -0.74 -5.75
CA GLU A 254 -6.12 -2.05 -6.26
C GLU A 254 -5.34 -1.92 -7.55
N LYS A 255 -5.86 -1.13 -8.50
CA LYS A 255 -5.16 -0.84 -9.75
C LYS A 255 -3.83 -0.16 -9.51
N THR A 256 -3.80 0.88 -8.67
CA THR A 256 -2.53 1.57 -8.34
C THR A 256 -1.54 0.60 -7.70
N ASP A 257 -1.99 -0.28 -6.82
CA ASP A 257 -1.13 -1.28 -6.20
C ASP A 257 -0.57 -2.32 -7.21
N GLN A 258 -1.40 -2.79 -8.14
CA GLN A 258 -0.98 -3.68 -9.23
C GLN A 258 0.04 -2.98 -10.15
N ASP A 259 -0.27 -1.76 -10.59
CA ASP A 259 0.58 -0.98 -11.49
C ASP A 259 1.95 -0.69 -10.88
N LYS A 260 2.02 -0.50 -9.55
CA LYS A 260 3.23 -0.05 -8.84
C LYS A 260 4.08 -1.19 -8.28
N PHE A 261 3.46 -2.22 -7.72
CA PHE A 261 4.18 -3.25 -6.95
C PHE A 261 4.19 -4.63 -7.60
N GLU A 262 3.41 -4.88 -8.65
CA GLU A 262 3.41 -6.19 -9.31
C GLU A 262 4.79 -6.52 -9.90
N VAL A 263 5.26 -7.73 -9.64
CA VAL A 263 6.53 -8.26 -10.17
C VAL A 263 6.25 -9.00 -11.47
N LYS A 264 6.17 -8.25 -12.57
CA LYS A 264 5.82 -8.81 -13.89
C LYS A 264 6.93 -9.69 -14.48
N TYR A 265 8.18 -9.29 -14.31
CA TYR A 265 9.33 -10.04 -14.81
C TYR A 265 10.26 -10.39 -13.66
N ARG A 266 10.61 -11.68 -13.56
CA ARG A 266 11.56 -12.20 -12.57
C ARG A 266 12.77 -12.75 -13.31
N PRO A 267 13.99 -12.51 -12.84
CA PRO A 267 15.15 -13.11 -13.46
C PRO A 267 15.05 -14.64 -13.40
N GLN A 268 14.91 -15.28 -14.55
CA GLN A 268 14.90 -16.73 -14.68
C GLN A 268 16.19 -17.21 -15.34
N ARG A 269 16.81 -18.22 -14.74
CA ARG A 269 17.98 -18.88 -15.31
C ARG A 269 17.55 -19.69 -16.53
N ILE A 270 17.91 -19.25 -17.75
CA ILE A 270 17.73 -20.08 -18.94
C ILE A 270 18.73 -21.24 -18.88
N ARG A 271 18.25 -22.48 -18.91
CA ARG A 271 19.13 -23.65 -19.01
C ARG A 271 19.67 -23.74 -20.44
N PRO A 272 20.92 -24.16 -20.65
CA PRO A 272 21.51 -24.28 -21.99
C PRO A 272 20.71 -25.16 -22.97
N ARG A 273 19.88 -26.09 -22.47
CA ARG A 273 19.05 -27.00 -23.28
C ARG A 273 17.71 -26.41 -23.73
N ASP A 274 17.26 -25.33 -23.09
CA ASP A 274 15.99 -24.67 -23.38
C ASP A 274 16.16 -23.58 -24.47
N LEU A 275 17.41 -23.32 -24.88
CA LEU A 275 17.74 -22.55 -26.07
C LEU A 275 17.35 -23.35 -27.32
N LYS A 276 16.11 -23.18 -27.80
CA LYS A 276 15.78 -23.52 -29.20
C LYS A 276 16.54 -22.55 -30.11
N GLN A 277 17.77 -22.93 -30.45
CA GLN A 277 18.52 -22.57 -31.64
C GLN A 277 18.15 -21.19 -32.24
N THR A 278 18.38 -20.12 -31.49
CA THR A 278 18.50 -18.78 -32.06
C THR A 278 19.99 -18.52 -32.25
N SER A 279 20.31 -18.19 -33.51
CA SER A 279 21.64 -18.00 -34.08
C SER A 279 22.59 -17.22 -33.17
N GLN A 280 23.86 -17.66 -33.15
CA GLN A 280 24.98 -16.89 -32.62
C GLN A 280 24.90 -15.47 -33.18
N VAL A 281 24.63 -14.50 -32.31
CA VAL A 281 24.80 -13.09 -32.61
C VAL A 281 26.23 -12.77 -32.24
N ASP A 282 27.08 -12.60 -33.24
CA ASP A 282 28.38 -11.94 -33.07
C ASP A 282 28.11 -10.49 -32.67
N PHE A 283 28.54 -10.11 -31.46
CA PHE A 283 28.52 -8.72 -31.04
C PHE A 283 29.59 -7.98 -31.83
N THR A 284 29.19 -7.19 -32.82
CA THR A 284 30.07 -6.13 -33.34
C THR A 284 30.12 -5.02 -32.30
N ASP A 285 31.32 -4.71 -31.83
CA ASP A 285 31.60 -3.65 -30.86
C ASP A 285 30.92 -2.34 -31.26
N SER A 286 30.10 -1.82 -30.35
CA SER A 286 29.63 -0.43 -30.38
C SER A 286 30.83 0.48 -30.09
N THR A 287 31.11 1.43 -30.99
CA THR A 287 32.18 2.42 -30.84
C THR A 287 31.82 3.60 -29.93
N ASN A 288 30.69 3.54 -29.21
CA ASN A 288 30.21 4.64 -28.38
C ASN A 288 30.62 4.44 -26.92
N LYS A 289 31.60 5.22 -26.43
CA LYS A 289 32.23 5.05 -25.10
C LYS A 289 31.46 5.69 -23.93
N ASP A 290 30.33 6.35 -24.17
CA ASP A 290 29.60 7.12 -23.14
C ASP A 290 28.18 6.61 -22.84
N GLU A 291 27.75 5.47 -23.38
CA GLU A 291 26.54 4.79 -22.92
C GLU A 291 26.91 3.67 -21.94
N THR A 292 26.74 3.92 -20.64
CA THR A 292 26.82 2.86 -19.63
C THR A 292 25.43 2.26 -19.41
N ASP A 293 25.32 0.98 -19.70
CA ASP A 293 24.14 0.12 -19.62
C ASP A 293 23.70 -0.14 -18.17
N GLY A 294 23.29 0.90 -17.44
CA GLY A 294 22.38 0.70 -16.31
C GLY A 294 22.85 -0.19 -15.15
N GLY A 295 24.16 -0.38 -14.95
CA GLY A 295 24.72 -0.78 -13.65
C GLY A 295 24.68 -2.27 -13.32
N TYR A 296 25.23 -3.13 -14.16
CA TYR A 296 25.77 -4.42 -13.70
C TYR A 296 27.25 -4.27 -13.33
N PRO A 297 27.64 -4.48 -12.06
CA PRO A 297 29.04 -4.59 -11.66
C PRO A 297 29.78 -5.68 -12.44
N GLU A 298 31.01 -5.41 -12.86
CA GLU A 298 31.83 -6.33 -13.66
C GLU A 298 32.11 -7.67 -12.95
N LYS A 299 32.08 -7.69 -11.61
CA LYS A 299 32.16 -8.89 -10.77
C LYS A 299 30.91 -9.78 -10.84
N LEU A 300 29.75 -9.21 -11.15
CA LEU A 300 28.50 -9.93 -11.41
C LEU A 300 28.41 -10.41 -12.86
N LYS A 301 29.12 -9.77 -13.79
CA LYS A 301 29.31 -10.31 -15.14
C LYS A 301 30.06 -11.64 -15.12
N THR A 302 30.84 -11.97 -14.08
CA THR A 302 31.65 -13.21 -14.02
C THR A 302 31.08 -14.33 -13.14
N ILE A 303 30.07 -14.07 -12.30
CA ILE A 303 29.39 -15.12 -11.51
C ILE A 303 28.24 -15.80 -12.30
N ASP A 304 27.91 -15.29 -13.50
CA ASP A 304 26.73 -15.75 -14.26
C ASP A 304 26.96 -15.95 -15.79
N GLN A 305 28.20 -16.20 -16.24
CA GLN A 305 28.55 -16.26 -17.68
C GLN A 305 28.04 -17.47 -18.47
N SER A 306 27.04 -18.21 -17.99
CA SER A 306 26.44 -19.30 -18.78
C SER A 306 24.92 -19.37 -18.76
N ALA A 307 24.26 -18.44 -18.07
CA ALA A 307 22.80 -18.39 -18.07
C ALA A 307 22.30 -17.01 -18.49
N ARG A 308 21.60 -16.99 -19.63
CA ARG A 308 20.81 -15.83 -20.02
C ARG A 308 19.68 -15.66 -18.98
N MET A 309 19.47 -14.45 -18.49
CA MET A 309 18.33 -14.12 -17.62
C MET A 309 17.19 -13.55 -18.45
N GLU A 310 15.97 -14.05 -18.25
CA GLU A 310 14.78 -13.44 -18.85
C GLU A 310 14.19 -12.36 -17.94
N GLY A 311 14.23 -11.10 -18.40
CA GLY A 311 13.52 -9.96 -17.81
C GLY A 311 13.96 -9.51 -16.41
N VAL A 312 13.81 -8.22 -16.13
CA VAL A 312 14.10 -7.63 -14.82
C VAL A 312 13.02 -6.61 -14.46
N THR A 313 12.51 -6.71 -13.24
CA THR A 313 11.71 -5.65 -12.61
C THR A 313 12.64 -4.83 -11.72
N ILE A 314 12.69 -3.52 -11.99
CA ILE A 314 13.52 -2.56 -11.26
C ILE A 314 12.60 -1.52 -10.64
N TRP A 315 12.78 -1.30 -9.36
CA TRP A 315 12.14 -0.20 -8.67
C TRP A 315 13.13 0.91 -8.42
N ILE A 316 12.72 2.14 -8.70
CA ILE A 316 13.59 3.31 -8.66
C ILE A 316 12.99 4.29 -7.69
N PHE A 317 13.71 4.54 -6.61
CA PHE A 317 13.44 5.64 -5.71
C PHE A 317 14.36 6.79 -6.08
N GLU A 318 13.81 7.92 -6.46
CA GLU A 318 14.55 9.11 -6.88
C GLU A 318 14.36 10.25 -5.88
N GLU A 319 15.47 10.79 -5.37
CA GLU A 319 15.44 11.99 -4.53
C GLU A 319 15.10 13.23 -5.37
N LYS A 320 14.22 14.09 -4.85
CA LYS A 320 13.87 15.36 -5.52
C LYS A 320 14.77 16.53 -5.11
N MET A 321 15.44 16.46 -3.96
CA MET A 321 16.51 17.41 -3.60
C MET A 321 17.77 17.18 -4.45
N GLY A 322 17.73 17.60 -5.71
CA GLY A 322 18.91 17.72 -6.56
C GLY A 322 19.64 19.05 -6.30
N GLY A 323 20.94 18.98 -6.03
CA GLY A 323 21.82 20.15 -5.88
C GLY A 323 23.19 19.74 -5.35
N GLU A 324 24.12 20.70 -5.26
CA GLU A 324 25.50 20.47 -4.75
C GLU A 324 25.53 19.98 -3.28
N ASN A 325 24.42 20.12 -2.55
CA ASN A 325 24.28 19.71 -1.15
C ASN A 325 23.71 18.31 -0.95
N TYR A 326 23.36 17.57 -2.02
CA TYR A 326 22.93 16.17 -1.86
C TYR A 326 24.14 15.30 -1.47
N PRO A 327 24.01 14.40 -0.48
CA PRO A 327 25.13 13.58 -0.05
C PRO A 327 25.66 12.69 -1.17
N SER A 328 26.93 12.29 -1.04
CA SER A 328 27.50 11.31 -1.97
C SER A 328 26.74 9.98 -1.91
N ASN A 329 26.81 9.19 -2.99
CA ASN A 329 26.22 7.84 -3.03
C ASN A 329 26.65 7.01 -1.81
N LYS A 330 27.92 7.15 -1.39
CA LYS A 330 28.48 6.46 -0.23
C LYS A 330 27.80 6.86 1.08
N MET A 331 27.56 8.16 1.30
CA MET A 331 26.85 8.61 2.49
C MET A 331 25.42 8.07 2.52
N VAL A 332 24.70 8.12 1.39
CA VAL A 332 23.34 7.57 1.30
C VAL A 332 23.33 6.05 1.53
N ALA A 333 24.33 5.33 1.01
CA ALA A 333 24.48 3.89 1.23
C ALA A 333 24.75 3.54 2.70
N SER A 334 25.71 4.22 3.34
CA SER A 334 25.99 4.04 4.78
C SER A 334 24.78 4.38 5.65
N SER A 335 24.06 5.45 5.30
CA SER A 335 22.82 5.84 5.96
C SER A 335 21.71 4.79 5.83
N LEU A 336 21.55 4.21 4.64
CA LEU A 336 20.58 3.14 4.40
C LEU A 336 20.96 1.87 5.18
N GLU A 337 22.25 1.55 5.19
CA GLU A 337 22.81 0.45 5.97
C GLU A 337 22.51 0.62 7.46
N GLU A 338 22.98 1.72 8.05
CA GLU A 338 22.82 2.00 9.47
C GLU A 338 21.34 2.06 9.87
N GLU A 339 20.53 2.91 9.23
CA GLU A 339 19.17 3.18 9.74
C GLU A 339 18.14 2.11 9.38
N ILE A 340 18.35 1.39 8.27
CA ILE A 340 17.38 0.42 7.76
C ILE A 340 17.90 -1.01 7.85
N LEU A 341 19.08 -1.32 7.31
CA LEU A 341 19.53 -2.70 7.20
C LEU A 341 20.05 -3.26 8.53
N ASP A 342 20.79 -2.47 9.31
CA ASP A 342 21.30 -2.84 10.63
C ASP A 342 20.24 -2.74 11.73
N HIS A 343 19.47 -1.65 11.74
CA HIS A 343 18.52 -1.38 12.81
C HIS A 343 17.22 -2.19 12.69
N LYS A 344 16.82 -2.65 11.50
CA LYS A 344 15.60 -3.45 11.33
C LYS A 344 15.92 -4.95 11.37
N PRO A 345 15.49 -5.70 12.40
CA PRO A 345 15.80 -7.13 12.54
C PRO A 345 15.24 -8.03 11.42
N ARG A 346 14.39 -7.46 10.56
CA ARG A 346 13.78 -8.12 9.41
C ARG A 346 14.80 -8.47 8.32
N TYR A 347 15.79 -7.63 8.10
CA TYR A 347 16.71 -7.79 6.98
C TYR A 347 18.01 -8.43 7.46
N ALA A 348 18.52 -9.38 6.68
CA ALA A 348 19.94 -9.69 6.64
C ALA A 348 20.48 -9.11 5.33
N TYR A 349 21.74 -8.72 5.30
CA TYR A 349 22.35 -8.25 4.08
C TYR A 349 23.82 -8.64 3.97
N SER A 350 24.35 -8.52 2.76
CA SER A 350 25.77 -8.62 2.47
C SER A 350 26.14 -7.51 1.51
N GLU A 351 27.22 -6.80 1.80
CA GLU A 351 27.77 -5.78 0.91
C GLU A 351 28.49 -6.47 -0.27
N ILE A 352 28.07 -6.13 -1.49
CA ILE A 352 28.75 -6.58 -2.72
C ILE A 352 29.84 -5.58 -3.10
N ASP A 353 29.55 -4.28 -2.92
CA ASP A 353 30.40 -3.12 -3.18
C ASP A 353 29.93 -1.93 -2.35
N GLU A 354 30.69 -0.83 -2.29
CA GLU A 354 30.46 0.32 -1.37
C GLU A 354 29.07 0.97 -1.46
N CYS A 355 28.30 0.70 -2.51
CA CYS A 355 26.94 1.21 -2.71
C CYS A 355 25.97 0.12 -3.19
N ASN A 356 26.31 -1.16 -3.01
CA ASN A 356 25.52 -2.30 -3.46
C ASN A 356 25.34 -3.34 -2.35
N PHE A 357 24.07 -3.65 -2.05
CA PHE A 357 23.69 -4.60 -1.01
C PHE A 357 22.84 -5.74 -1.59
N LEU A 358 23.20 -6.98 -1.28
CA LEU A 358 22.30 -8.11 -1.39
C LEU A 358 21.50 -8.24 -0.09
N VAL A 359 20.19 -8.06 -0.15
CA VAL A 359 19.30 -8.08 1.02
C VAL A 359 18.43 -9.34 1.01
N TYR A 360 18.33 -9.97 2.17
CA TYR A 360 17.46 -11.10 2.46
C TYR A 360 16.41 -10.69 3.50
N ASP A 361 15.15 -10.72 3.10
CA ASP A 361 14.01 -10.51 3.98
C ASP A 361 13.71 -11.79 4.77
N ARG A 362 14.21 -11.86 6.01
CA ARG A 362 14.06 -13.02 6.89
C ARG A 362 12.60 -13.38 7.16
N ARG A 363 11.70 -12.40 7.08
CA ARG A 363 10.28 -12.59 7.38
C ARG A 363 9.53 -13.24 6.22
N CYS A 364 9.92 -12.94 4.99
CA CYS A 364 9.26 -13.45 3.79
C CYS A 364 10.03 -14.59 3.11
N GLY A 365 11.31 -14.78 3.45
CA GLY A 365 12.17 -15.75 2.77
C GLY A 365 12.57 -15.31 1.36
N GLU A 366 12.59 -13.99 1.13
CA GLU A 366 12.76 -13.38 -0.19
C GLU A 366 14.08 -12.60 -0.24
N SER A 367 14.61 -12.39 -1.45
CA SER A 367 15.86 -11.65 -1.63
C SER A 367 15.71 -10.58 -2.68
N PHE A 368 16.44 -9.47 -2.57
CA PHE A 368 16.52 -8.42 -3.58
C PHE A 368 17.88 -7.71 -3.48
N GLU A 369 18.28 -7.02 -4.54
CA GLU A 369 19.54 -6.28 -4.58
C GLU A 369 19.27 -4.77 -4.61
N ILE A 370 20.05 -4.01 -3.84
CA ILE A 370 19.91 -2.57 -3.72
C ILE A 370 21.17 -1.90 -4.26
N ILE A 371 21.01 -0.95 -5.18
CA ILE A 371 22.11 -0.13 -5.70
C ILE A 371 21.80 1.35 -5.47
N VAL A 372 22.69 2.04 -4.76
CA VAL A 372 22.63 3.50 -4.56
C VAL A 372 23.51 4.19 -5.58
N HIS A 373 22.91 4.94 -6.50
CA HIS A 373 23.67 5.63 -7.54
C HIS A 373 22.92 6.83 -8.14
N ASN A 374 23.57 7.99 -8.15
CA ASN A 374 23.08 9.25 -8.71
C ASN A 374 21.73 9.67 -8.10
N GLN A 375 21.70 9.78 -6.77
CA GLN A 375 20.51 10.19 -6.01
C GLN A 375 19.32 9.22 -6.16
N LYS A 376 19.60 7.99 -6.63
CA LYS A 376 18.61 6.95 -6.84
C LYS A 376 18.96 5.71 -6.04
N ILE A 377 17.96 5.17 -5.36
CA ILE A 377 18.02 3.84 -4.77
C ILE A 377 17.28 2.91 -5.74
N ARG A 378 18.00 2.00 -6.38
CA ARG A 378 17.43 1.00 -7.28
C ARG A 378 17.31 -0.31 -6.54
N VAL A 379 16.14 -0.93 -6.60
CA VAL A 379 15.89 -2.24 -6.03
C VAL A 379 15.57 -3.21 -7.15
N TYR A 380 16.37 -4.25 -7.27
CA TYR A 380 16.25 -5.28 -8.29
C TYR A 380 15.58 -6.52 -7.71
N ALA A 381 14.49 -6.94 -8.34
CA ALA A 381 13.86 -8.21 -8.02
C ALA A 381 14.79 -9.37 -8.40
N LYS A 382 14.97 -10.32 -7.49
CA LYS A 382 15.53 -11.66 -7.71
C LYS A 382 14.40 -12.66 -8.02
N ALA A 383 14.77 -13.90 -8.34
CA ALA A 383 13.84 -14.95 -8.75
C ALA A 383 12.72 -15.24 -7.72
N ASN A 384 13.02 -15.09 -6.43
CA ASN A 384 12.09 -15.32 -5.32
C ASN A 384 11.43 -14.03 -4.79
N THR A 385 11.72 -12.85 -5.33
CA THR A 385 11.10 -11.60 -4.84
C THR A 385 9.64 -11.55 -5.25
N THR A 386 8.78 -11.16 -4.31
CA THR A 386 7.37 -10.86 -4.55
C THR A 386 7.06 -9.38 -4.31
N SER A 387 5.86 -8.96 -4.69
CA SER A 387 5.36 -7.61 -4.43
C SER A 387 5.34 -7.28 -2.93
N ARG A 388 5.25 -8.29 -2.07
CA ARG A 388 5.17 -8.15 -0.62
C ARG A 388 6.46 -7.62 -0.01
N SER A 389 7.60 -8.27 -0.24
CA SER A 389 8.88 -7.78 0.31
C SER A 389 9.20 -6.40 -0.23
N PHE A 390 8.90 -6.16 -1.50
CA PHE A 390 9.17 -4.87 -2.12
C PHE A 390 8.27 -3.75 -1.56
N ARG A 391 6.95 -3.91 -1.51
CA ARG A 391 6.03 -2.90 -0.92
C ARG A 391 6.41 -2.56 0.50
N LYS A 392 6.79 -3.57 1.29
CA LYS A 392 7.24 -3.37 2.65
C LYS A 392 8.54 -2.59 2.74
N PHE A 393 9.49 -2.88 1.85
CA PHE A 393 10.73 -2.12 1.79
C PHE A 393 10.45 -0.67 1.40
N TYR A 394 9.59 -0.44 0.40
CA TYR A 394 9.15 0.91 0.04
C TYR A 394 8.51 1.66 1.21
N ASN A 395 7.57 1.04 1.92
CA ASN A 395 6.92 1.66 3.08
C ASN A 395 7.96 2.11 4.11
N ILE A 396 8.96 1.26 4.41
CA ILE A 396 10.07 1.63 5.30
C ILE A 396 10.87 2.82 4.75
N LEU A 397 11.14 2.85 3.44
CA LEU A 397 11.82 3.99 2.84
C LEU A 397 11.01 5.29 2.95
N ASP A 398 9.71 5.25 2.66
CA ASP A 398 8.83 6.42 2.66
C ASP A 398 8.52 6.93 4.08
N THR A 399 8.44 6.05 5.08
CA THR A 399 8.09 6.44 6.46
C THR A 399 9.28 6.68 7.37
N ASP A 400 10.32 5.86 7.23
CA ASP A 400 11.41 5.78 8.20
C ASP A 400 12.71 6.36 7.66
N PHE A 401 13.01 6.16 6.38
CA PHE A 401 14.26 6.64 5.77
C PHE A 401 14.13 8.08 5.29
N ASN A 402 13.40 8.33 4.20
CA ASN A 402 13.23 9.66 3.65
C ASN A 402 11.94 9.78 2.83
N SER A 403 11.06 10.65 3.32
CA SER A 403 9.75 10.92 2.73
C SER A 403 9.77 11.69 1.40
N THR A 404 10.93 12.19 0.94
CA THR A 404 11.04 12.96 -0.31
C THR A 404 11.35 12.12 -1.55
N TYR A 405 11.65 10.82 -1.39
CA TYR A 405 11.86 9.93 -2.52
C TYR A 405 10.56 9.73 -3.32
N ARG A 406 10.63 9.99 -4.61
CA ARG A 406 9.59 9.58 -5.56
C ARG A 406 9.81 8.12 -5.92
N PHE A 407 8.70 7.41 -6.07
CA PHE A 407 8.68 6.02 -6.51
C PHE A 407 8.34 5.90 -8.00
N ASP A 408 9.14 5.12 -8.71
CA ASP A 408 8.87 4.69 -10.08
C ASP A 408 9.21 3.20 -10.27
N GLN A 409 8.55 2.54 -11.22
CA GLN A 409 8.79 1.14 -11.56
C GLN A 409 9.12 0.99 -13.04
N LYS A 410 10.30 0.42 -13.32
CA LYS A 410 10.74 0.07 -14.66
C LYS A 410 10.65 -1.45 -14.86
N ARG A 411 10.06 -1.85 -15.99
CA ARG A 411 9.87 -3.26 -16.36
C ARG A 411 10.53 -3.49 -17.71
N GLU A 412 11.63 -4.23 -17.74
CA GLU A 412 12.32 -4.55 -18.98
C GLU A 412 12.26 -6.05 -19.24
N LYS A 413 11.74 -6.41 -20.41
CA LYS A 413 11.94 -7.74 -20.95
C LYS A 413 13.33 -7.74 -21.55
N LEU A 414 14.26 -8.47 -20.95
CA LEU A 414 15.55 -8.74 -21.57
C LEU A 414 15.24 -9.63 -22.78
N ILE A 415 15.21 -9.02 -23.96
CA ILE A 415 15.05 -9.75 -25.23
C ILE A 415 16.41 -10.38 -25.52
N ALA A 416 16.42 -11.71 -25.59
CA ALA A 416 17.61 -12.53 -25.79
C ALA A 416 18.01 -12.68 -27.26
#